data_AF-A0A2N0BCM6-F1
#
_entry.id   AF-A0A2N0BCM6-F1
#
_cell.length_a   1.000
_cell.length_b   1.000
_cell.length_c   1.000
_cell.angle_alpha   90.00
_cell.angle_beta   90.00
_cell.angle_gamma   90.00
#
_symmetry.space_group_name_H-M   'P 1'
#
loop_
_entity.id
_entity.type
_entity.pdbx_description
1 polymer ?
#
loop_
_entity_poly.entity_id
_entity_poly.type
_entity_poly.pdbx_seq_one_letter_code
_entity_poly.pdbx_strand_id
1 'polypeptide(L)'
;MKQIETLLRKSRIGMITNQSAFGPNGEYHFQTIRKRYDLKKIFLPEHGLFAELQDQVSGSGLRYDLEGVEFVNLYGDHESSLVPDAVSLEGLDLILVDIRDTGARYYTFLTTAYYFLEEIGRWNSSGKQEISVLVIDSSNPAGRRIEGTPLQKEFESFVGVRGVLHRHGLTPGELLSYYADEFSINVKLKTIRKGWYRDENGEFAWIPPSPNIPFRSTCYVYSGQCLLEGTNLSDGRRVFYSAREKKSFP
;
A
#
# COMPACT_ATOMS: atom_id res chain seq x y z
N MET A 1 -0.49 13.92 -19.61
CA MET A 1 0.10 14.66 -18.47
C MET A 1 -0.70 15.91 -18.07
N LYS A 2 -0.99 16.86 -18.97
CA LYS A 2 -1.73 18.11 -18.61
C LYS A 2 -3.04 17.91 -17.84
N GLN A 3 -3.87 16.93 -18.23
CA GLN A 3 -5.13 16.65 -17.53
C GLN A 3 -4.94 16.16 -16.07
N ILE A 4 -3.92 15.34 -15.81
CA ILE A 4 -3.62 14.85 -14.45
C ILE A 4 -3.10 16.00 -13.59
N GLU A 5 -2.23 16.84 -14.17
CA GLU A 5 -1.74 18.04 -13.50
C GLU A 5 -2.90 18.98 -13.10
N THR A 6 -3.87 19.18 -14.01
CA THR A 6 -5.06 19.99 -13.71
C THR A 6 -5.92 19.36 -12.62
N LEU A 7 -6.11 18.04 -12.63
CA LEU A 7 -6.84 17.32 -11.58
C LEU A 7 -6.20 17.57 -10.21
N LEU A 8 -4.89 17.32 -10.08
CA LEU A 8 -4.17 17.44 -8.81
C LEU A 8 -4.14 18.87 -8.27
N ARG A 9 -4.08 19.88 -9.14
CA ARG A 9 -4.11 21.29 -8.72
C ARG A 9 -5.45 21.74 -8.17
N LYS A 10 -6.53 21.03 -8.49
CA LYS A 10 -7.90 21.38 -8.08
C LYS A 10 -8.41 20.52 -6.93
N SER A 11 -7.74 19.41 -6.63
CA SER A 11 -8.17 18.45 -5.61
C SER A 11 -7.51 18.72 -4.26
N ARG A 12 -8.27 18.54 -3.20
CA ARG A 12 -7.75 18.28 -1.85
C ARG A 12 -7.39 16.81 -1.76
N ILE A 13 -6.13 16.52 -1.50
CA ILE A 13 -5.54 15.20 -1.71
C ILE A 13 -5.38 14.46 -0.39
N GLY A 14 -5.88 13.23 -0.33
CA GLY A 14 -5.42 12.20 0.59
C GLY A 14 -4.44 11.26 -0.11
N MET A 15 -3.48 10.69 0.61
CA MET A 15 -2.48 9.80 0.01
C MET A 15 -2.24 8.54 0.83
N ILE A 16 -2.37 7.36 0.23
CA ILE A 16 -1.90 6.09 0.77
C ILE A 16 -0.47 5.87 0.26
N THR A 17 0.51 5.90 1.16
CA THR A 17 1.93 5.88 0.81
C THR A 17 2.79 5.48 1.99
N ASN A 18 4.03 5.08 1.71
CA ASN A 18 5.11 5.00 2.68
C ASN A 18 6.46 5.35 2.01
N GLN A 19 7.58 5.05 2.68
CA GLN A 19 8.93 5.33 2.20
C GLN A 19 9.30 4.61 0.90
N SER A 20 8.59 3.54 0.54
CA SER A 20 8.81 2.84 -0.73
C SER A 20 8.46 3.70 -1.95
N ALA A 21 7.61 4.72 -1.76
CA ALA A 21 7.34 5.74 -2.76
C ALA A 21 8.42 6.83 -2.73
N PHE A 22 9.60 6.46 -3.21
CA PHE A 22 10.76 7.34 -3.30
C PHE A 22 11.14 7.59 -4.76
N GLY A 23 11.38 8.86 -5.06
CA GLY A 23 11.52 9.33 -6.42
C GLY A 23 12.97 9.51 -6.87
N PRO A 24 13.18 9.65 -8.18
CA PRO A 24 14.51 9.87 -8.75
C PRO A 24 15.10 11.24 -8.34
N ASN A 25 14.29 12.17 -7.83
CA ASN A 25 14.72 13.49 -7.33
C ASN A 25 15.40 13.41 -5.95
N GLY A 26 15.55 12.21 -5.38
CA GLY A 26 16.08 12.06 -4.03
C GLY A 26 15.07 12.45 -2.94
N GLU A 27 13.78 12.46 -3.25
CA GLU A 27 12.72 12.87 -2.33
C GLU A 27 11.61 11.81 -2.27
N TYR A 28 10.96 11.71 -1.11
CA TYR A 28 9.73 10.95 -1.00
C TYR A 28 8.61 11.61 -1.78
N HIS A 29 7.78 10.80 -2.41
CA HIS A 29 6.72 11.29 -3.27
C HIS A 29 5.68 12.11 -2.51
N PHE A 30 5.37 11.78 -1.25
CA PHE A 30 4.48 12.60 -0.42
C PHE A 30 5.02 14.01 -0.17
N GLN A 31 6.34 14.18 -0.05
CA GLN A 31 6.96 15.51 0.04
C GLN A 31 6.83 16.27 -1.27
N THR A 32 7.05 15.59 -2.41
CA THR A 32 6.88 16.19 -3.74
C THR A 32 5.42 16.61 -3.97
N ILE A 33 4.45 15.78 -3.58
CA ILE A 33 3.02 16.10 -3.67
C ILE A 33 2.69 17.31 -2.78
N ARG A 34 3.13 17.31 -1.51
CA ARG A 34 2.88 18.40 -0.57
C ARG A 34 3.42 19.76 -1.04
N LYS A 35 4.62 19.77 -1.64
CA LYS A 35 5.25 20.99 -2.17
C LYS A 35 4.50 21.57 -3.38
N ARG A 36 3.78 20.74 -4.14
CA ARG A 36 3.21 21.12 -5.44
C ARG A 36 1.69 21.22 -5.46
N TYR A 37 1.01 20.52 -4.56
CA TYR A 37 -0.45 20.36 -4.53
C TYR A 37 -0.98 20.38 -3.09
N ASP A 38 -2.31 20.37 -2.97
CA ASP A 38 -2.99 20.50 -1.68
C ASP A 38 -3.14 19.15 -0.96
N LEU A 39 -2.02 18.59 -0.50
CA LEU A 39 -2.00 17.40 0.35
C LEU A 39 -2.55 17.73 1.74
N LYS A 40 -3.64 17.06 2.12
CA LYS A 40 -4.30 17.24 3.41
C LYS A 40 -4.04 16.10 4.38
N LYS A 41 -4.03 14.86 3.86
CA LYS A 41 -4.02 13.66 4.68
C LYS A 41 -3.08 12.60 4.11
N ILE A 42 -2.32 11.95 4.96
CA ILE A 42 -1.57 10.73 4.65
C ILE A 42 -2.16 9.58 5.45
N PHE A 43 -2.53 8.53 4.74
CA PHE A 43 -3.06 7.30 5.30
C PHE A 43 -1.96 6.25 5.36
N LEU A 44 -1.64 5.81 6.57
CA LEU A 44 -0.47 4.99 6.86
C LEU A 44 -0.88 3.51 6.84
N PRO A 45 -0.30 2.69 5.96
CA PRO A 45 -0.52 1.25 5.92
C PRO A 45 0.21 0.55 7.08
N GLU A 46 0.24 -0.79 7.05
CA GLU A 46 1.13 -1.57 7.93
C GLU A 46 2.58 -1.03 7.86
N HIS A 47 3.27 -1.04 8.99
CA HIS A 47 4.62 -0.50 9.21
C HIS A 47 4.81 1.03 9.28
N GLY A 48 3.78 1.84 9.03
CA GLY A 48 3.90 3.30 9.12
C GLY A 48 4.53 3.95 7.88
N LEU A 49 5.09 5.16 8.04
CA LEU A 49 5.60 5.98 6.93
C LEU A 49 7.02 5.62 6.51
N PHE A 50 7.87 5.13 7.43
CA PHE A 50 9.27 4.79 7.19
C PHE A 50 9.63 3.35 7.60
N ALA A 51 8.65 2.44 7.63
CA ALA A 51 8.79 1.06 8.09
C ALA A 51 9.37 0.93 9.51
N GLU A 52 8.96 1.81 10.42
CA GLU A 52 9.47 1.84 11.79
C GLU A 52 8.89 0.74 12.67
N LEU A 53 7.73 0.17 12.29
CA LEU A 53 7.07 -0.88 13.05
C LEU A 53 7.45 -2.25 12.51
N GLN A 54 7.70 -3.20 13.42
CA GLN A 54 7.79 -4.61 13.06
C GLN A 54 6.42 -5.15 12.63
N ASP A 55 6.42 -6.29 11.93
CA ASP A 55 5.20 -7.03 11.58
C ASP A 55 4.32 -7.21 12.82
N GLN A 56 3.00 -6.99 12.67
CA GLN A 56 1.99 -7.12 13.73
C GLN A 56 2.12 -6.13 14.91
N VAL A 57 2.82 -5.00 14.74
CA VAL A 57 2.88 -3.94 15.75
C VAL A 57 1.99 -2.75 15.35
N SER A 58 1.09 -2.33 16.24
CA SER A 58 0.23 -1.16 16.07
C SER A 58 1.01 0.16 16.01
N GLY A 59 0.59 1.07 15.14
CA GLY A 59 1.23 2.37 14.92
C GLY A 59 0.74 3.51 15.81
N SER A 60 -0.06 3.23 16.83
CA SER A 60 -0.75 4.23 17.68
C SER A 60 0.18 5.28 18.34
N GLY A 61 1.48 4.98 18.48
CA GLY A 61 2.48 5.90 19.03
C GLY A 61 3.27 6.71 17.99
N LEU A 62 3.13 6.44 16.70
CA LEU A 62 3.89 7.15 15.66
C LEU A 62 3.37 8.57 15.47
N ARG A 63 4.29 9.53 15.48
CA ARG A 63 4.01 10.93 15.16
C ARG A 63 4.92 11.38 14.04
N TYR A 64 4.30 11.93 13.01
CA TYR A 64 4.98 12.52 11.88
C TYR A 64 4.71 14.02 11.88
N ASP A 65 5.73 14.80 11.57
CA ASP A 65 5.60 16.24 11.43
C ASP A 65 5.76 16.60 9.95
N LEU A 66 4.62 16.92 9.33
CA LEU A 66 4.55 17.49 8.00
C LEU A 66 3.50 18.59 8.02
N GLU A 67 3.95 19.83 8.01
CA GLU A 67 3.10 21.00 8.25
C GLU A 67 1.85 21.02 7.35
N GLY A 68 0.68 21.09 8.00
CA GLY A 68 -0.62 21.14 7.33
C GLY A 68 -1.10 19.80 6.76
N VAL A 69 -0.45 18.68 7.11
CA VAL A 69 -0.85 17.33 6.73
C VAL A 69 -1.19 16.51 7.97
N GLU A 70 -2.38 15.96 7.99
CA GLU A 70 -2.83 15.02 9.03
C GLU A 70 -2.41 13.58 8.67
N PHE A 71 -2.06 12.79 9.68
CA PHE A 71 -1.70 11.39 9.52
C PHE A 71 -2.78 10.50 10.13
N VAL A 72 -3.26 9.53 9.35
CA VAL A 72 -4.33 8.60 9.75
C VAL A 72 -3.77 7.19 9.65
N ASN A 73 -3.69 6.47 10.78
CA ASN A 73 -3.23 5.08 10.79
C ASN A 73 -4.34 4.15 10.31
N LEU A 74 -4.03 3.30 9.32
CA LEU A 74 -4.89 2.23 8.82
C LEU A 74 -4.42 0.85 9.28
N TYR A 75 -3.74 0.81 10.42
CA TYR A 75 -3.25 -0.43 11.00
C TYR A 75 -3.21 -0.31 12.53
N GLY A 76 -4.12 -1.03 13.18
CA GLY A 76 -4.30 -1.07 14.63
C GLY A 76 -4.93 -2.38 15.09
N ASP A 77 -5.34 -2.42 16.35
CA ASP A 77 -5.68 -3.68 17.04
C ASP A 77 -7.07 -4.24 16.68
N HIS A 78 -7.84 -3.52 15.85
CA HIS A 78 -9.22 -3.86 15.49
C HIS A 78 -9.44 -3.76 13.97
N GLU A 79 -10.35 -4.56 13.43
CA GLU A 79 -10.64 -4.57 11.99
C GLU A 79 -11.12 -3.19 11.47
N SER A 80 -11.87 -2.45 12.28
CA SER A 80 -12.29 -1.08 11.97
C SER A 80 -11.14 -0.08 11.85
N SER A 81 -9.95 -0.40 12.37
CA SER A 81 -8.75 0.43 12.21
C SER A 81 -8.00 0.16 10.91
N LEU A 82 -8.42 -0.83 10.11
CA LEU A 82 -7.83 -1.15 8.81
C LEU A 82 -8.39 -0.31 7.67
N VAL A 83 -9.36 0.56 7.98
CA VAL A 83 -10.11 1.37 7.03
C VAL A 83 -10.19 2.83 7.50
N PRO A 84 -10.27 3.82 6.58
CA PRO A 84 -10.47 5.21 6.96
C PRO A 84 -11.87 5.40 7.54
N ASP A 85 -11.99 6.13 8.65
CA ASP A 85 -13.32 6.56 9.11
C ASP A 85 -13.90 7.67 8.20
N ALA A 86 -15.21 7.87 8.26
CA ALA A 86 -15.88 8.86 7.40
C ALA A 86 -15.37 10.29 7.61
N VAL A 87 -14.94 10.66 8.82
CA VAL A 87 -14.42 12.01 9.13
C VAL A 87 -13.05 12.21 8.47
N SER A 88 -12.24 11.16 8.41
CA SER A 88 -10.96 11.17 7.72
C SER A 88 -11.11 11.33 6.20
N LEU A 89 -12.25 10.95 5.62
CA LEU A 89 -12.56 11.19 4.20
C LEU A 89 -13.14 12.59 3.92
N GLU A 90 -13.66 13.28 4.93
CA GLU A 90 -14.26 14.61 4.77
C GLU A 90 -13.26 15.62 4.20
N GLY A 91 -13.74 16.39 3.22
CA GLY A 91 -12.99 17.44 2.57
C GLY A 91 -11.93 16.96 1.57
N LEU A 92 -11.88 15.67 1.25
CA LEU A 92 -11.03 15.15 0.17
C LEU A 92 -11.80 15.10 -1.16
N ASP A 93 -11.09 15.29 -2.27
CA ASP A 93 -11.62 15.13 -3.63
C ASP A 93 -10.92 13.98 -4.38
N LEU A 94 -9.71 13.64 -3.95
CA LEU A 94 -8.85 12.66 -4.61
C LEU A 94 -8.02 11.89 -3.60
N ILE A 95 -7.97 10.56 -3.78
CA ILE A 95 -7.03 9.69 -3.08
C ILE A 95 -5.93 9.26 -4.06
N LEU A 96 -4.69 9.58 -3.72
CA LEU A 96 -3.51 9.06 -4.38
C LEU A 96 -3.08 7.74 -3.74
N VAL A 97 -2.88 6.70 -4.53
CA VAL A 97 -2.25 5.45 -4.07
C VAL A 97 -0.89 5.34 -4.73
N ASP A 98 0.17 5.45 -3.92
CA ASP A 98 1.55 5.29 -4.39
C ASP A 98 2.35 4.56 -3.33
N ILE A 99 2.43 3.25 -3.50
CA ILE A 99 3.11 2.35 -2.59
C ILE A 99 3.65 1.16 -3.36
N ARG A 100 4.82 0.65 -2.96
CA ARG A 100 5.44 -0.51 -3.62
C ARG A 100 5.07 -1.78 -2.87
N ASP A 101 4.42 -2.67 -3.59
CA ASP A 101 4.01 -4.00 -3.14
C ASP A 101 5.10 -5.05 -3.42
N THR A 102 4.97 -6.27 -2.91
CA THR A 102 5.90 -7.38 -3.19
C THR A 102 5.47 -8.29 -4.35
N GLY A 103 4.21 -8.24 -4.76
CA GLY A 103 3.62 -9.16 -5.74
C GLY A 103 3.08 -10.46 -5.15
N ALA A 104 2.98 -10.54 -3.82
CA ALA A 104 2.44 -11.69 -3.10
C ALA A 104 1.14 -11.31 -2.38
N ARG A 105 0.15 -12.21 -2.42
CA ARG A 105 -1.21 -11.96 -1.89
C ARG A 105 -1.27 -11.52 -0.42
N TYR A 106 -0.34 -12.03 0.40
CA TYR A 106 -0.30 -11.79 1.84
C TYR A 106 0.59 -10.63 2.25
N TYR A 107 1.09 -9.85 1.28
CA TYR A 107 1.63 -8.54 1.57
C TYR A 107 0.48 -7.53 1.58
N THR A 108 0.24 -6.93 2.74
CA THR A 108 -1.04 -6.31 3.08
C THR A 108 -1.27 -4.93 2.47
N PHE A 109 -0.26 -4.30 1.85
CA PHE A 109 -0.38 -2.93 1.33
C PHE A 109 -1.49 -2.76 0.30
N LEU A 110 -1.63 -3.71 -0.64
CA LEU A 110 -2.71 -3.66 -1.63
C LEU A 110 -4.05 -4.15 -1.07
N THR A 111 -4.04 -4.91 0.04
CA THR A 111 -5.26 -5.19 0.81
C THR A 111 -5.74 -3.96 1.56
N THR A 112 -4.84 -3.17 2.17
CA THR A 112 -5.16 -1.86 2.76
C THR A 112 -5.79 -0.93 1.72
N ALA A 113 -5.17 -0.83 0.54
CA ALA A 113 -5.73 -0.02 -0.54
C ALA A 113 -7.09 -0.55 -1.02
N TYR A 114 -7.29 -1.87 -1.11
CA TYR A 114 -8.59 -2.48 -1.41
C TYR A 114 -9.67 -2.10 -0.40
N TYR A 115 -9.41 -2.28 0.90
CA TYR A 115 -10.37 -1.91 1.94
C TYR A 115 -10.68 -0.41 1.91
N PHE A 116 -9.68 0.41 1.58
CA PHE A 116 -9.88 1.84 1.35
C PHE A 116 -10.83 2.11 0.17
N LEU A 117 -10.70 1.38 -0.95
CA LEU A 117 -11.61 1.50 -2.08
C LEU A 117 -13.05 1.17 -1.68
N GLU A 118 -13.26 0.15 -0.85
CA GLU A 118 -14.59 -0.19 -0.35
C GLU A 118 -15.21 0.98 0.44
N GLU A 119 -14.45 1.62 1.32
CA GLU A 119 -14.91 2.80 2.05
C GLU A 119 -15.19 4.00 1.13
N ILE A 120 -14.36 4.22 0.11
CA ILE A 120 -14.65 5.23 -0.91
C ILE A 120 -15.95 4.89 -1.66
N GLY A 121 -16.19 3.61 -1.96
CA GLY A 121 -17.43 3.15 -2.58
C GLY A 121 -18.66 3.45 -1.71
N ARG A 122 -18.58 3.18 -0.40
CA ARG A 122 -19.61 3.52 0.59
C ARG A 122 -19.82 5.04 0.66
N TRP A 123 -18.74 5.80 0.72
CA TRP A 123 -18.75 7.26 0.75
C TRP A 123 -19.42 7.84 -0.50
N ASN A 124 -19.02 7.42 -1.70
CA ASN A 124 -19.58 7.89 -2.97
C ASN A 124 -21.06 7.53 -3.12
N SER A 125 -21.49 6.44 -2.50
CA SER A 125 -22.90 6.03 -2.48
C SER A 125 -23.75 6.81 -1.46
N SER A 126 -23.13 7.54 -0.53
CA SER A 126 -23.81 8.30 0.52
C SER A 126 -24.35 9.67 0.07
N GLY A 127 -24.13 10.06 -1.19
CA GLY A 127 -24.54 11.36 -1.74
C GLY A 127 -23.66 12.54 -1.29
N LYS A 128 -22.57 12.27 -0.56
CA LYS A 128 -21.52 13.26 -0.25
C LYS A 128 -20.69 13.57 -1.50
N GLN A 129 -19.81 14.58 -1.37
CA GLN A 129 -18.85 14.95 -2.42
C GLN A 129 -18.06 13.72 -2.89
N GLU A 130 -18.14 13.40 -4.18
CA GLU A 130 -17.49 12.21 -4.74
C GLU A 130 -15.97 12.30 -4.60
N ILE A 131 -15.36 11.19 -4.18
CA ILE A 131 -13.91 11.01 -4.09
C ILE A 131 -13.47 10.10 -5.23
N SER A 132 -12.54 10.58 -6.05
CA SER A 132 -11.88 9.78 -7.08
C SER A 132 -10.59 9.13 -6.53
N VAL A 133 -10.12 8.08 -7.20
CA VAL A 133 -8.85 7.41 -6.86
C VAL A 133 -7.91 7.45 -8.04
N LEU A 134 -6.66 7.81 -7.79
CA LEU A 134 -5.58 7.80 -8.78
C LEU A 134 -4.40 6.97 -8.25
N VAL A 135 -4.14 5.85 -8.92
CA VAL A 135 -3.03 4.95 -8.59
C VAL A 135 -1.80 5.32 -9.41
N ILE A 136 -0.68 5.56 -8.74
CA ILE A 136 0.61 5.76 -9.38
C ILE A 136 1.30 4.41 -9.48
N ASP A 137 1.21 3.83 -10.65
CA ASP A 137 1.55 2.43 -10.87
C ASP A 137 3.05 2.17 -10.88
N SER A 138 3.41 0.94 -10.50
CA SER A 138 4.77 0.41 -10.58
C SER A 138 4.79 -1.01 -11.10
N SER A 139 5.93 -1.43 -11.63
CA SER A 139 6.17 -2.85 -11.93
C SER A 139 5.98 -3.70 -10.67
N ASN A 140 5.31 -4.84 -10.81
CA ASN A 140 5.35 -5.89 -9.79
C ASN A 140 6.81 -6.37 -9.62
N PRO A 141 7.43 -6.25 -8.42
CA PRO A 141 8.83 -6.63 -8.25
C PRO A 141 9.06 -8.13 -8.29
N ALA A 142 8.04 -8.95 -8.04
CA ALA A 142 8.06 -10.38 -8.33
C ALA A 142 7.84 -10.68 -9.83
N GLY A 143 7.73 -9.68 -10.71
CA GLY A 143 7.50 -9.88 -12.14
C GLY A 143 6.08 -10.37 -12.46
N ARG A 144 5.89 -10.87 -13.70
CA ARG A 144 4.57 -11.21 -14.26
C ARG A 144 4.16 -12.67 -14.10
N ARG A 145 4.98 -13.50 -13.44
CA ARG A 145 4.66 -14.91 -13.27
C ARG A 145 3.48 -15.07 -12.30
N ILE A 146 2.62 -16.02 -12.60
CA ILE A 146 1.44 -16.36 -11.80
C ILE A 146 1.66 -17.75 -11.18
N GLU A 147 1.52 -17.88 -9.86
CA GLU A 147 1.76 -19.13 -9.12
C GLU A 147 0.77 -19.30 -7.95
N GLY A 148 0.43 -20.56 -7.67
CA GLY A 148 -0.44 -20.96 -6.55
C GLY A 148 -1.93 -21.01 -6.90
N THR A 149 -2.76 -21.21 -5.88
CA THR A 149 -4.22 -21.32 -6.01
C THR A 149 -4.93 -20.00 -5.66
N PRO A 150 -6.12 -19.74 -6.23
CA PRO A 150 -6.97 -18.63 -5.80
C PRO A 150 -7.39 -18.82 -4.34
N LEU A 151 -7.45 -17.73 -3.58
CA LEU A 151 -7.92 -17.77 -2.20
C LEU A 151 -9.43 -18.04 -2.16
N GLN A 152 -9.84 -19.04 -1.37
CA GLN A 152 -11.25 -19.34 -1.14
C GLN A 152 -11.86 -18.28 -0.21
N LYS A 153 -13.16 -18.01 -0.38
CA LYS A 153 -13.87 -16.96 0.37
C LYS A 153 -13.83 -17.19 1.87
N GLU A 154 -13.86 -18.45 2.31
CA GLU A 154 -13.88 -18.82 3.73
C GLU A 154 -12.53 -18.54 4.43
N PHE A 155 -11.46 -18.31 3.66
CA PHE A 155 -10.12 -17.97 4.16
C PHE A 155 -9.74 -16.51 3.92
N GLU A 156 -10.67 -15.69 3.44
CA GLU A 156 -10.45 -14.27 3.22
C GLU A 156 -10.20 -13.53 4.54
N SER A 157 -9.22 -12.65 4.55
CA SER A 157 -8.81 -11.85 5.70
C SER A 157 -7.93 -10.68 5.25
N PHE A 158 -7.45 -9.86 6.19
CA PHE A 158 -6.53 -8.76 5.87
C PHE A 158 -5.23 -9.21 5.17
N VAL A 159 -4.80 -10.46 5.38
CA VAL A 159 -3.64 -11.05 4.69
C VAL A 159 -3.99 -11.74 3.37
N GLY A 160 -5.19 -11.52 2.83
CA GLY A 160 -5.51 -12.00 1.49
C GLY A 160 -6.97 -11.82 1.11
N VAL A 161 -7.17 -11.25 -0.08
CA VAL A 161 -8.47 -11.06 -0.72
C VAL A 161 -8.85 -12.28 -1.54
N ARG A 162 -10.13 -12.68 -1.51
CA ARG A 162 -10.62 -13.87 -2.24
C ARG A 162 -10.32 -13.77 -3.75
N GLY A 163 -10.09 -14.93 -4.38
CA GLY A 163 -9.79 -15.04 -5.80
C GLY A 163 -8.34 -14.72 -6.19
N VAL A 164 -7.60 -13.96 -5.38
CA VAL A 164 -6.20 -13.61 -5.66
C VAL A 164 -5.29 -14.82 -5.48
N LEU A 165 -4.31 -14.98 -6.37
CA LEU A 165 -3.33 -16.05 -6.33
C LEU A 165 -2.12 -15.66 -5.45
N HIS A 166 -1.41 -16.65 -4.91
CA HIS A 166 -0.25 -16.45 -4.04
C HIS A 166 0.77 -15.48 -4.64
N ARG A 167 1.12 -15.69 -5.92
CA ARG A 167 1.83 -14.72 -6.75
C ARG A 167 0.89 -14.34 -7.90
N HIS A 168 0.37 -13.12 -7.87
CA HIS A 168 -0.71 -12.71 -8.77
C HIS A 168 -0.20 -12.13 -10.10
N GLY A 169 1.07 -11.70 -10.18
CA GLY A 169 1.68 -11.17 -11.41
C GLY A 169 1.18 -9.79 -11.86
N LEU A 170 0.13 -9.24 -11.23
CA LEU A 170 -0.45 -7.93 -11.52
C LEU A 170 0.37 -6.76 -10.94
N THR A 171 0.35 -5.59 -11.57
CA THR A 171 0.83 -4.34 -10.96
C THR A 171 -0.15 -3.86 -9.88
N PRO A 172 0.26 -2.93 -8.98
CA PRO A 172 -0.68 -2.29 -8.05
C PRO A 172 -1.92 -1.73 -8.74
N GLY A 173 -1.75 -1.01 -9.85
CA GLY A 173 -2.86 -0.45 -10.60
C GLY A 173 -3.80 -1.50 -11.19
N GLU A 174 -3.25 -2.57 -11.75
CA GLU A 174 -4.05 -3.68 -12.29
C GLU A 174 -4.80 -4.45 -11.18
N LEU A 175 -4.15 -4.72 -10.04
CA LEU A 175 -4.79 -5.44 -8.93
C LEU A 175 -5.93 -4.61 -8.30
N LEU A 176 -5.71 -3.31 -8.10
CA LEU A 176 -6.76 -2.42 -7.57
C LEU A 176 -7.91 -2.22 -8.56
N SER A 177 -7.63 -2.20 -9.86
CA SER A 177 -8.67 -2.20 -10.90
C SER A 177 -9.46 -3.51 -10.88
N TYR A 178 -8.77 -4.65 -10.77
CA TYR A 178 -9.40 -5.95 -10.62
C TYR A 178 -10.34 -5.98 -9.41
N TYR A 179 -9.93 -5.47 -8.25
CA TYR A 179 -10.81 -5.41 -7.08
C TYR A 179 -12.02 -4.49 -7.28
N ALA A 180 -11.82 -3.31 -7.89
CA ALA A 180 -12.92 -2.39 -8.16
C ALA A 180 -13.97 -3.04 -9.08
N ASP A 181 -13.55 -3.77 -10.10
CA ASP A 181 -14.42 -4.46 -11.04
C ASP A 181 -15.08 -5.70 -10.42
N GLU A 182 -14.28 -6.63 -9.88
CA GLU A 182 -14.73 -7.90 -9.31
C GLU A 182 -15.73 -7.71 -8.17
N PHE A 183 -15.52 -6.68 -7.34
CA PHE A 183 -16.39 -6.38 -6.21
C PHE A 183 -17.36 -5.23 -6.48
N SER A 184 -17.43 -4.73 -7.72
CA SER A 184 -18.36 -3.68 -8.15
C SER A 184 -18.33 -2.44 -7.25
N ILE A 185 -17.11 -2.00 -6.89
CA ILE A 185 -16.89 -0.86 -6.01
C ILE A 185 -17.25 0.43 -6.74
N ASN A 186 -18.10 1.26 -6.14
CA ASN A 186 -18.51 2.56 -6.71
C ASN A 186 -17.40 3.63 -6.60
N VAL A 187 -16.36 3.49 -7.42
CA VAL A 187 -15.20 4.38 -7.38
C VAL A 187 -14.69 4.71 -8.78
N LYS A 188 -14.40 6.00 -9.01
CA LYS A 188 -13.68 6.44 -10.22
C LYS A 188 -12.19 6.22 -10.03
N LEU A 189 -11.74 5.01 -10.33
CA LEU A 189 -10.34 4.62 -10.27
C LEU A 189 -9.63 4.88 -11.60
N LYS A 190 -8.48 5.54 -11.55
CA LYS A 190 -7.60 5.73 -12.70
C LYS A 190 -6.18 5.32 -12.34
N THR A 191 -5.50 4.65 -13.25
CA THR A 191 -4.09 4.29 -13.10
C THR A 191 -3.22 5.15 -14.00
N ILE A 192 -2.11 5.65 -13.48
CA ILE A 192 -1.09 6.36 -14.24
C ILE A 192 0.26 5.67 -14.09
N ARG A 193 1.06 5.66 -15.14
CA ARG A 193 2.40 5.06 -15.10
C ARG A 193 3.34 5.89 -14.23
N LYS A 194 4.34 5.22 -13.63
CA LYS A 194 5.46 5.79 -12.86
C LYS A 194 6.08 7.10 -13.42
N GLY A 195 6.11 7.25 -14.74
CA GLY A 195 6.65 8.43 -15.44
C GLY A 195 5.86 9.73 -15.24
N TRP A 196 4.93 9.77 -14.29
CA TRP A 196 4.27 11.01 -13.90
C TRP A 196 5.16 11.90 -13.00
N TYR A 197 6.06 11.32 -12.21
CA TYR A 197 7.02 12.10 -11.40
C TYR A 197 8.17 12.66 -12.24
N ARG A 198 8.52 12.04 -13.38
CA ARG A 198 9.46 12.53 -14.42
C ARG A 198 9.31 11.78 -15.75
N ASP A 199 9.84 12.35 -16.83
CA ASP A 199 9.83 11.83 -18.21
C ASP A 199 10.81 10.66 -18.46
N GLU A 200 11.09 9.83 -17.46
CA GLU A 200 12.10 8.78 -17.53
C GLU A 200 11.48 7.37 -17.48
N ASN A 201 11.95 6.51 -18.38
CA ASN A 201 11.64 5.08 -18.42
C ASN A 201 12.26 4.29 -17.24
N GLY A 202 13.03 4.95 -16.38
CA GLY A 202 13.74 4.37 -15.24
C GLY A 202 12.82 3.82 -14.16
N GLU A 203 13.25 2.77 -13.47
CA GLU A 203 12.58 2.26 -12.27
C GLU A 203 12.95 3.13 -11.06
N PHE A 204 12.02 3.26 -10.11
CA PHE A 204 12.30 3.95 -8.86
C PHE A 204 13.39 3.21 -8.07
N ALA A 205 14.13 3.94 -7.23
CA ALA A 205 15.07 3.32 -6.32
C ALA A 205 14.33 2.33 -5.40
N TRP A 206 14.96 1.18 -5.12
CA TRP A 206 14.40 0.22 -4.18
C TRP A 206 14.65 0.72 -2.76
N ILE A 207 13.63 1.34 -2.17
CA ILE A 207 13.58 1.58 -0.73
C ILE A 207 12.81 0.41 -0.10
N PRO A 208 13.40 -0.33 0.87
CA PRO A 208 12.75 -1.46 1.50
C PRO A 208 11.34 -1.08 2.01
N PRO A 209 10.28 -1.74 1.52
CA PRO A 209 8.91 -1.41 1.90
C PRO A 209 8.58 -1.86 3.33
N SER A 210 9.24 -2.90 3.83
CA SER A 210 9.20 -3.34 5.23
C SER A 210 10.53 -3.99 5.65
N PRO A 211 10.79 -4.19 6.96
CA PRO A 211 12.06 -4.71 7.44
C PRO A 211 12.44 -6.08 6.87
N ASN A 212 11.42 -6.91 6.56
CA ASN A 212 11.60 -8.26 6.05
C ASN A 212 11.73 -8.35 4.51
N ILE A 213 11.62 -7.23 3.80
CA ILE A 213 11.82 -7.14 2.35
C ILE A 213 12.99 -6.18 2.03
N PRO A 214 14.24 -6.52 2.43
CA PRO A 214 15.39 -5.62 2.29
C PRO A 214 15.82 -5.40 0.83
N PHE A 215 15.57 -6.37 -0.05
CA PHE A 215 16.00 -6.32 -1.44
C PHE A 215 14.85 -6.65 -2.38
N ARG A 216 14.89 -6.08 -3.59
CA ARG A 216 13.92 -6.42 -4.65
C ARG A 216 13.91 -7.92 -4.98
N SER A 217 15.07 -8.56 -4.91
CA SER A 217 15.19 -10.00 -5.14
C SER A 217 14.47 -10.84 -4.09
N THR A 218 14.23 -10.31 -2.88
CA THR A 218 13.42 -10.98 -1.85
C THR A 218 12.00 -11.25 -2.37
N CYS A 219 11.44 -10.34 -3.18
CA CYS A 219 10.11 -10.52 -3.78
C CYS A 219 10.00 -11.76 -4.69
N TYR A 220 11.11 -12.26 -5.26
CA TYR A 220 11.09 -13.44 -6.12
C TYR A 220 10.81 -14.74 -5.36
N VAL A 221 11.15 -14.80 -4.08
CA VAL A 221 11.01 -15.99 -3.23
C VAL A 221 9.94 -15.82 -2.15
N TYR A 222 9.59 -14.58 -1.83
CA TYR A 222 8.66 -14.24 -0.77
C TYR A 222 7.32 -14.97 -0.90
N SER A 223 6.78 -15.10 -2.12
CA SER A 223 5.51 -15.78 -2.41
C SER A 223 5.48 -17.28 -2.08
N GLY A 224 6.65 -17.91 -1.90
CA GLY A 224 6.77 -19.28 -1.40
C GLY A 224 7.26 -19.33 0.05
N GLN A 225 8.27 -18.53 0.39
CA GLN A 225 8.91 -18.54 1.71
C GLN A 225 7.97 -18.14 2.84
N CYS A 226 7.08 -17.18 2.61
CA CYS A 226 6.13 -16.72 3.62
C CYS A 226 5.08 -17.78 3.99
N LEU A 227 4.89 -18.83 3.18
CA LEU A 227 4.02 -19.95 3.54
C LEU A 227 4.52 -20.71 4.78
N LEU A 228 5.83 -20.62 5.06
CA LEU A 228 6.43 -21.24 6.25
C LEU A 228 5.99 -20.55 7.55
N GLU A 229 5.50 -19.31 7.51
CA GLU A 229 4.96 -18.62 8.69
C GLU A 229 3.71 -19.32 9.26
N GLY A 230 2.99 -20.08 8.42
CA GLY A 230 1.88 -20.93 8.85
C GLY A 230 2.33 -22.27 9.46
N THR A 231 3.64 -22.48 9.66
CA THR A 231 4.23 -23.72 10.15
C THR A 231 5.12 -23.47 11.38
N ASN A 232 5.73 -24.53 11.92
CA ASN A 232 6.74 -24.42 12.98
C ASN A 232 8.18 -24.26 12.46
N LEU A 233 8.36 -24.11 11.15
CA LEU A 233 9.68 -23.90 10.53
C LEU A 233 10.04 -22.42 10.54
N SER A 234 11.34 -22.13 10.63
CA SER A 234 11.84 -20.77 10.43
C SER A 234 11.77 -20.41 8.96
N ASP A 235 11.21 -19.24 8.65
CA ASP A 235 11.20 -18.66 7.31
C ASP A 235 12.45 -17.80 7.04
N GLY A 236 13.45 -17.79 7.95
CA GLY A 236 14.68 -17.01 7.78
C GLY A 236 14.59 -15.52 8.10
N ARG A 237 13.42 -14.97 8.46
CA ARG A 237 13.33 -13.62 9.05
C ARG A 237 14.12 -13.62 10.37
N ARG A 238 14.91 -12.57 10.60
CA ARG A 238 15.84 -12.40 11.76
C ARG A 238 17.18 -13.15 11.70
N VAL A 239 17.58 -13.74 10.56
CA VAL A 239 18.86 -14.47 10.42
C VAL A 239 20.01 -13.63 9.82
N PHE A 240 19.89 -12.30 9.76
CA PHE A 240 21.10 -11.48 9.66
C PHE A 240 21.93 -11.72 10.92
N TYR A 241 23.12 -12.32 10.78
CA TYR A 241 24.06 -12.64 11.86
C TYR A 241 24.23 -11.47 12.83
N SER A 242 23.43 -11.46 13.88
CA SER A 242 23.67 -10.77 15.13
C SER A 242 23.84 -11.89 16.15
N ALA A 243 25.06 -12.06 16.62
CA ALA A 243 25.39 -13.00 17.68
C ALA A 243 24.67 -12.60 18.96
N ARG A 244 23.41 -13.04 19.12
CA ARG A 244 22.77 -13.21 20.42
C ARG A 244 21.99 -14.51 20.40
N GLU A 245 22.59 -15.46 21.10
CA GLU A 245 22.03 -16.76 21.43
C GLU A 245 20.58 -16.65 21.92
N LYS A 246 19.81 -17.68 21.55
CA LYS A 246 18.51 -17.99 22.12
C LYS A 246 18.56 -17.88 23.65
N LYS A 247 17.81 -16.96 24.24
CA LYS A 247 17.19 -17.22 25.53
C LYS A 247 15.87 -17.92 25.27
N SER A 248 15.95 -19.24 25.19
CA SER A 248 14.85 -20.15 25.48
C SER A 248 14.38 -19.92 26.92
N PHE A 249 13.08 -19.72 27.12
CA PHE A 249 12.39 -19.91 28.41
C PHE A 249 10.88 -20.12 28.16
N PRO A 250 10.20 -20.76 29.10
CA PRO A 250 9.79 -22.16 29.16
C PRO A 250 8.52 -22.49 28.36
#